data_AF-A0A023PZ48-F1
#
_entry.id   AF-A0A023PZ48-F1
#
_cell.length_a   1.000
_cell.length_b   1.000
_cell.length_c   1.000
_cell.angle_alpha   90.00
_cell.angle_beta   90.00
_cell.angle_gamma   90.00
#
_symmetry.space_group_name_H-M   'P 1'
#
loop_
_entity.id
_entity.type
_entity.pdbx_description
1 polymer ?
#
loop_
_entity_poly.entity_id
_entity_poly.type
_entity_poly.pdbx_seq_one_letter_code
_entity_poly.pdbx_strand_id
1 'polypeptide(L)'
;MFFLYDTYNFFYYLIKLIVIQPQYICVYMIFFFFNAGIAYSITNDIEDQVCRWLLFVSMLHALMIPLAIIMPPQEILQETEKRQELHESIPKTCKLKALDAQQGGLFGVDKDEWVFPDNKSFYLPEKYRPENRITELAMMKEG
;
A
#
# COMPACT_ATOMS: atom_id res chain seq x y z
N MET A 1 -14.74 23.64 -11.45
CA MET A 1 -13.27 23.73 -11.42
C MET A 1 -12.68 22.95 -10.24
N PHE A 2 -13.25 23.07 -9.03
CA PHE A 2 -12.82 22.32 -7.83
C PHE A 2 -12.84 20.78 -8.01
N PHE A 3 -13.96 20.21 -8.50
CA PHE A 3 -14.10 18.75 -8.68
C PHE A 3 -13.12 18.10 -9.66
N LEU A 4 -12.74 18.81 -10.74
CA LEU A 4 -11.77 18.30 -11.72
C LEU A 4 -10.36 18.23 -11.12
N TYR A 5 -10.02 19.19 -10.24
CA TYR A 5 -8.75 19.24 -9.55
C TYR A 5 -8.59 18.11 -8.53
N ASP A 6 -9.62 17.84 -7.74
CA ASP A 6 -9.59 16.76 -6.74
C ASP A 6 -9.55 15.37 -7.41
N THR A 7 -10.32 15.20 -8.49
CA THR A 7 -10.29 13.96 -9.28
C THR A 7 -8.92 13.74 -9.92
N TYR A 8 -8.32 14.78 -10.51
CA TYR A 8 -6.98 14.72 -11.07
C TYR A 8 -5.94 14.32 -10.01
N ASN A 9 -5.94 15.00 -8.85
CA ASN A 9 -5.01 14.71 -7.76
C ASN A 9 -5.17 13.28 -7.26
N PHE A 10 -6.40 12.81 -7.10
CA PHE A 10 -6.68 11.43 -6.71
C PHE A 10 -6.00 10.44 -7.66
N PHE A 11 -6.22 10.55 -8.98
CA PHE A 11 -5.60 9.65 -9.96
C PHE A 11 -4.08 9.80 -10.02
N TYR A 12 -3.56 11.02 -9.91
CA TYR A 12 -2.12 11.28 -9.88
C TYR A 12 -1.42 10.53 -8.73
N TYR A 13 -1.94 10.66 -7.51
CA TYR A 13 -1.39 9.97 -6.35
C TYR A 13 -1.65 8.47 -6.39
N LEU A 14 -2.80 8.04 -6.91
CA LEU A 14 -3.12 6.62 -7.09
C LEU A 14 -2.12 5.93 -8.03
N ILE A 15 -1.79 6.55 -9.16
CA ILE A 15 -0.81 6.00 -10.11
C ILE A 15 0.56 5.87 -9.43
N LYS A 16 1.01 6.90 -8.70
CA LYS A 16 2.26 6.83 -7.93
C LYS A 16 2.25 5.70 -6.90
N LEU A 17 1.14 5.56 -6.17
CA LEU A 17 0.98 4.51 -5.17
C LEU A 17 1.05 3.12 -5.81
N ILE A 18 0.40 2.92 -6.97
CA ILE A 18 0.44 1.64 -7.70
C ILE A 18 1.86 1.31 -8.19
N VAL A 19 2.63 2.31 -8.62
CA VAL A 19 4.03 2.09 -9.04
C VAL A 19 4.88 1.58 -7.88
N ILE A 20 4.67 2.07 -6.66
CA ILE A 20 5.46 1.67 -5.48
C ILE A 20 4.91 0.40 -4.83
N GLN A 21 3.59 0.26 -4.79
CA GLN A 21 2.85 -0.84 -4.17
C GLN A 21 1.77 -1.36 -5.13
N PRO A 22 2.13 -2.25 -6.07
CA PRO A 22 1.24 -2.73 -7.12
C PRO A 22 -0.04 -3.37 -6.59
N GLN A 23 -0.03 -3.97 -5.39
CA GLN A 23 -1.20 -4.60 -4.78
C GLN A 23 -2.42 -3.67 -4.67
N TYR A 24 -2.22 -2.35 -4.59
CA TYR A 24 -3.33 -1.41 -4.56
C TYR A 24 -4.14 -1.44 -5.86
N ILE A 25 -3.56 -1.81 -7.02
CA ILE A 25 -4.33 -1.96 -8.26
C ILE A 25 -5.47 -2.96 -8.08
N CYS A 26 -5.21 -4.09 -7.42
CA CYS A 26 -6.18 -5.14 -7.18
C CYS A 26 -7.30 -4.63 -6.27
N VAL A 27 -6.95 -3.91 -5.20
CA VAL A 27 -7.91 -3.34 -4.25
C VAL A 27 -8.85 -2.35 -4.98
N TYR A 28 -8.30 -1.37 -5.70
CA TYR A 28 -9.12 -0.38 -6.41
C TYR A 28 -9.96 -1.01 -7.53
N MET A 29 -9.47 -2.04 -8.22
CA MET A 29 -10.25 -2.78 -9.22
C MET A 29 -11.43 -3.52 -8.59
N ILE A 30 -11.23 -4.20 -7.46
CA ILE A 30 -12.31 -4.91 -6.75
C ILE A 30 -13.43 -3.93 -6.37
N PHE A 31 -13.07 -2.80 -5.75
CA PHE A 31 -14.05 -1.77 -5.40
C PHE A 31 -14.76 -1.20 -6.64
N PHE A 32 -14.02 -0.93 -7.71
CA PHE A 32 -14.60 -0.42 -8.96
C PHE A 32 -15.62 -1.39 -9.55
N PHE A 33 -15.27 -2.67 -9.73
CA PHE A 33 -16.18 -3.65 -10.32
C PHE A 33 -17.37 -3.96 -9.43
N PHE A 34 -17.17 -4.01 -8.12
CA PHE A 34 -18.26 -4.19 -7.17
C PHE A 34 -19.26 -3.03 -7.24
N ASN A 35 -18.76 -1.79 -7.20
CA ASN A 35 -19.60 -0.59 -7.32
C ASN A 35 -20.26 -0.47 -8.70
N ALA A 36 -19.56 -0.84 -9.77
CA ALA A 36 -20.13 -0.89 -11.12
C ALA A 36 -21.25 -1.95 -11.22
N GLY A 37 -21.10 -3.11 -10.58
CA GLY A 37 -22.15 -4.12 -10.51
C GLY A 37 -23.41 -3.63 -9.78
N ILE A 38 -23.24 -2.93 -8.66
CA ILE A 38 -24.35 -2.27 -7.95
C ILE A 38 -24.98 -1.19 -8.83
N ALA A 39 -24.16 -0.33 -9.44
CA ALA A 39 -24.62 0.75 -10.29
C ALA A 39 -25.45 0.23 -11.48
N TYR A 40 -24.97 -0.85 -12.10
CA TYR A 40 -25.65 -1.51 -13.20
C TYR A 40 -26.96 -2.15 -12.75
N SER A 41 -26.96 -2.89 -11.64
CA SER A 41 -28.15 -3.61 -11.15
C SER A 41 -29.34 -2.68 -10.90
N ILE A 42 -29.09 -1.48 -10.35
CA ILE A 42 -30.14 -0.49 -10.07
C ILE A 42 -30.63 0.22 -11.35
N THR A 43 -29.74 0.43 -12.32
CA THR A 43 -30.08 1.18 -13.55
C THR A 43 -30.60 0.30 -14.67
N ASN A 44 -30.47 -1.01 -14.57
CA ASN A 44 -30.79 -1.95 -15.64
C ASN A 44 -32.28 -1.95 -16.04
N ASP A 45 -33.18 -1.62 -15.11
CA ASP A 45 -34.63 -1.60 -15.35
C ASP A 45 -35.11 -0.34 -16.12
N ILE A 46 -34.19 0.59 -16.42
CA ILE A 46 -34.50 1.82 -17.13
C ILE A 46 -34.51 1.54 -18.65
N GLU A 47 -35.68 1.66 -19.27
CA GLU A 47 -35.87 1.43 -20.70
C GLU A 47 -35.07 2.42 -21.55
N ASP A 48 -35.17 3.72 -21.24
CA ASP A 48 -34.45 4.75 -21.99
C ASP A 48 -32.94 4.61 -21.79
N GLN A 49 -32.24 4.33 -22.89
CA GLN A 49 -30.81 4.03 -22.86
C GLN A 49 -29.96 5.24 -22.44
N VAL A 50 -30.36 6.46 -22.79
CA VAL A 50 -29.60 7.67 -22.44
C VAL A 50 -29.74 7.94 -20.94
N CYS A 51 -30.97 7.90 -20.41
CA CYS A 51 -31.25 8.01 -18.99
C CYS A 51 -30.54 6.91 -18.18
N ARG A 52 -30.55 5.67 -18.68
CA ARG A 52 -29.84 4.55 -18.04
C ARG A 52 -28.35 4.84 -17.91
N TRP A 53 -27.69 5.27 -18.99
CA TRP A 53 -26.26 5.59 -18.95
C TRP A 53 -25.95 6.80 -18.06
N LEU A 54 -26.76 7.86 -18.11
CA LEU A 54 -26.56 9.04 -17.26
C LEU A 54 -26.68 8.69 -15.77
N LEU A 55 -27.67 7.88 -15.40
CA LEU A 55 -27.87 7.43 -14.02
C LEU A 55 -26.79 6.43 -13.59
N PHE A 56 -26.34 5.55 -14.50
CA PHE A 56 -25.25 4.62 -14.21
C PHE A 56 -23.97 5.38 -13.87
N VAL A 57 -23.59 6.36 -14.71
CA VAL A 57 -22.37 7.14 -14.51
C VAL A 57 -22.45 7.99 -13.24
N SER A 58 -23.59 8.64 -12.98
CA SER A 58 -23.75 9.47 -11.78
C SER A 58 -23.71 8.64 -10.49
N MET A 59 -24.34 7.47 -10.49
CA MET A 59 -24.34 6.58 -9.34
C MET A 59 -22.98 5.90 -9.12
N LEU A 60 -22.32 5.44 -10.20
CA LEU A 60 -20.95 4.93 -10.11
C LEU A 60 -20.03 5.99 -9.52
N HIS A 61 -20.14 7.25 -9.98
CA HIS A 61 -19.36 8.34 -9.42
C HIS A 61 -19.63 8.53 -7.93
N ALA A 62 -20.91 8.57 -7.51
CA ALA A 62 -21.29 8.69 -6.11
C ALA A 62 -20.75 7.55 -5.23
N LEU A 63 -20.77 6.31 -5.72
CA LEU A 63 -20.24 5.13 -5.02
C LEU A 63 -18.71 5.14 -4.88
N MET A 64 -18.00 5.86 -5.75
CA MET A 64 -16.55 5.99 -5.68
C MET A 64 -16.07 7.10 -4.73
N ILE A 65 -16.95 8.02 -4.31
CA ILE A 65 -16.59 9.10 -3.35
C ILE A 65 -16.14 8.54 -1.99
N PRO A 66 -16.86 7.61 -1.34
CA PRO A 66 -16.41 7.02 -0.08
C PRO A 66 -15.03 6.35 -0.16
N LEU A 67 -14.71 5.74 -1.31
CA LEU A 67 -13.41 5.10 -1.52
C LEU A 67 -12.26 6.10 -1.44
N ALA A 68 -12.44 7.29 -2.01
CA ALA A 68 -11.46 8.36 -1.95
C ALA A 68 -11.25 8.92 -0.54
N ILE A 69 -12.25 8.78 0.35
CA ILE A 69 -12.19 9.22 1.75
C ILE A 69 -11.55 8.14 2.63
N ILE A 70 -11.94 6.87 2.45
CA ILE A 70 -11.47 5.75 3.27
C ILE A 70 -10.03 5.37 2.90
N MET A 71 -9.70 5.44 1.61
CA MET A 71 -8.36 5.15 1.10
C MET A 71 -7.86 6.31 0.25
N PRO A 72 -7.46 7.42 0.89
CA PRO A 72 -6.88 8.58 0.20
C PRO A 72 -5.47 8.21 -0.30
N PRO A 73 -5.23 8.15 -1.63
CA PRO A 73 -3.96 7.66 -2.15
C PRO A 73 -2.76 8.49 -1.72
N GLN A 74 -2.95 9.80 -1.50
CA GLN A 74 -1.90 10.72 -1.07
C GLN A 74 -1.38 10.38 0.33
N GLU A 75 -2.25 10.14 1.29
CA GLU A 75 -1.85 9.86 2.68
C GLU A 75 -1.17 8.49 2.77
N ILE A 76 -1.72 7.49 2.06
CA ILE A 76 -1.13 6.14 1.98
C ILE A 76 0.26 6.19 1.35
N LEU A 77 0.43 7.00 0.31
CA LEU A 77 1.74 7.21 -0.32
C LEU A 77 2.73 7.84 0.65
N GLN A 78 2.35 8.91 1.35
CA GLN A 78 3.22 9.57 2.34
C GLN A 78 3.60 8.65 3.48
N GLU A 79 2.68 7.84 4.00
CA GLU A 79 2.98 6.85 5.03
C GLU A 79 3.94 5.77 4.50
N THR A 80 3.73 5.33 3.25
CA THR A 80 4.58 4.36 2.57
C THR A 80 6.01 4.88 2.42
N GLU A 81 6.17 6.10 1.94
CA GLU A 81 7.48 6.75 1.77
C GLU A 81 8.19 6.91 3.12
N LYS A 82 7.50 7.42 4.15
CA LYS A 82 8.07 7.51 5.52
C LYS A 82 8.50 6.16 6.08
N ARG A 83 7.73 5.11 5.83
CA ARG A 83 8.07 3.75 6.25
C ARG A 83 9.30 3.24 5.50
N GLN A 84 9.42 3.51 4.21
CA GLN A 84 10.60 3.17 3.41
C GLN A 84 11.85 3.89 3.92
N GLU A 85 11.78 5.20 4.14
CA GLU A 85 12.88 6.00 4.69
C GLU A 85 13.34 5.47 6.05
N LEU A 86 12.40 5.14 6.94
CA LEU A 86 12.71 4.53 8.23
C LEU A 86 13.43 3.18 8.05
N HIS A 87 12.91 2.30 7.18
CA HIS A 87 13.51 1.00 6.91
C HIS A 87 14.92 1.12 6.33
N GLU A 88 15.21 2.13 5.51
CA GLU A 88 16.55 2.38 4.97
C GLU A 88 17.52 2.96 6.02
N SER A 89 17.00 3.65 7.04
CA SER A 89 17.81 4.25 8.11
C SER A 89 18.26 3.23 9.18
N ILE A 90 17.46 2.20 9.42
CA ILE A 90 17.70 1.19 10.47
C ILE A 90 19.02 0.43 10.23
N PRO A 91 19.33 -0.12 9.03
CA PRO A 91 20.61 -0.79 8.81
C PRO A 91 21.85 0.09 9.04
N LYS A 92 21.72 1.41 8.90
CA LYS A 92 22.81 2.38 9.12
C LYS A 92 23.05 2.68 10.60
N THR A 93 22.02 2.55 11.44
CA THR A 93 22.02 3.02 12.84
C THR A 93 21.91 1.89 13.86
N CYS A 94 21.38 0.74 13.46
CA CYS A 94 21.09 -0.41 14.32
C CYS A 94 22.02 -1.58 14.04
N LYS A 95 22.29 -2.39 15.07
CA LYS A 95 22.99 -3.67 14.89
C LYS A 95 21.98 -4.76 14.53
N LEU A 96 22.34 -5.60 13.57
CA LEU A 96 21.58 -6.81 13.26
C LEU A 96 21.79 -7.80 14.42
N LYS A 97 20.72 -8.29 15.02
CA LYS A 97 20.76 -9.16 16.22
C LYS A 97 20.44 -10.61 15.89
N ALA A 98 19.38 -10.83 15.11
CA ALA A 98 18.94 -12.17 14.73
C ALA A 98 18.37 -12.17 13.33
N LEU A 99 18.67 -13.22 12.57
CA LEU A 99 18.07 -13.47 11.28
C LEU A 99 16.75 -14.22 11.46
N ASP A 100 15.77 -13.93 10.60
CA ASP A 100 14.46 -14.63 10.54
C ASP A 100 13.74 -14.71 11.91
N ALA A 101 13.94 -13.69 12.73
CA ALA A 101 13.42 -13.60 14.10
C ALA A 101 11.89 -13.55 14.16
N GLN A 102 11.25 -13.06 13.09
CA GLN A 102 9.80 -13.09 12.93
C GLN A 102 9.41 -13.73 11.61
N GLN A 103 8.68 -14.84 11.68
CA GLN A 103 8.14 -15.51 10.50
C GLN A 103 7.00 -14.71 9.86
N GLY A 104 7.03 -14.61 8.53
CA GLY A 104 6.05 -13.88 7.75
C GLY A 104 4.68 -14.57 7.64
N GLY A 105 4.60 -15.87 7.88
CA GLY A 105 3.37 -16.65 7.65
C GLY A 105 3.02 -16.77 6.17
N LEU A 106 1.77 -17.15 5.86
CA LEU A 106 1.34 -17.57 4.50
C LEU A 106 1.50 -16.49 3.40
N PHE A 107 1.53 -15.21 3.78
CA PHE A 107 1.61 -14.07 2.85
C PHE A 107 2.67 -13.03 3.25
N GLY A 108 3.45 -13.29 4.30
CA GLY A 108 4.47 -12.37 4.77
C GLY A 108 5.87 -12.86 4.43
N VAL A 109 6.81 -11.93 4.53
CA VAL A 109 8.25 -12.22 4.45
C VAL A 109 8.81 -12.35 5.85
N ASP A 110 9.77 -13.26 6.00
CA ASP A 110 10.54 -13.38 7.23
C ASP A 110 11.31 -12.08 7.49
N LYS A 111 11.45 -11.74 8.77
CA LYS A 111 12.04 -10.48 9.20
C LYS A 111 13.17 -10.73 10.16
N ASP A 112 14.25 -10.00 9.94
CA ASP A 112 15.39 -9.93 10.82
C ASP A 112 15.12 -8.96 11.98
N GLU A 113 15.67 -9.28 13.15
CA GLU A 113 15.67 -8.39 14.32
C GLU A 113 16.88 -7.46 14.28
N TRP A 114 16.60 -6.16 14.33
CA TRP A 114 17.57 -5.07 14.42
C TRP A 114 17.43 -4.35 15.74
N VAL A 115 18.54 -4.03 16.41
CA VAL A 115 18.53 -3.38 17.73
C VAL A 115 19.29 -2.06 17.68
N PHE A 116 18.63 -0.99 18.12
CA PHE A 116 19.23 0.32 18.32
C PHE A 116 20.14 0.35 19.57
N PRO A 117 21.05 1.33 19.68
CA PRO A 117 21.84 1.53 20.90
C PRO A 117 21.02 1.76 22.18
N ASP A 118 19.77 2.22 22.04
CA ASP A 118 18.82 2.40 23.15
C ASP A 118 18.03 1.12 23.49
N ASN A 119 18.45 -0.04 22.98
CA ASN A 119 17.86 -1.36 23.17
C ASN A 119 16.45 -1.55 22.58
N LYS A 120 15.95 -0.63 21.75
CA LYS A 120 14.71 -0.86 20.99
C LYS A 120 14.95 -1.79 19.82
N SER A 121 14.05 -2.76 19.63
CA SER A 121 14.13 -3.77 18.58
C SER A 121 13.13 -3.46 17.44
N PHE A 122 13.57 -3.64 16.21
CA PHE A 122 12.80 -3.47 14.98
C PHE A 122 12.90 -4.72 14.11
N TYR A 123 11.84 -5.03 13.39
CA TYR A 123 11.77 -6.20 12.52
C TYR A 123 11.70 -5.75 11.07
N LEU A 124 12.77 -5.98 10.31
CA LEU A 124 12.84 -5.62 8.90
C LEU A 124 12.87 -6.85 8.00
N PRO A 125 12.18 -6.82 6.86
CA PRO A 125 12.31 -7.84 5.84
C PRO A 125 13.76 -8.03 5.37
N GLU A 126 14.10 -9.25 4.99
CA GLU A 126 15.43 -9.62 4.44
C GLU A 126 15.92 -8.70 3.32
N LYS A 127 15.02 -8.14 2.49
CA LYS A 127 15.38 -7.21 1.40
C LYS A 127 16.16 -5.97 1.85
N TYR A 128 16.12 -5.61 3.14
CA TYR A 128 16.87 -4.49 3.71
C TYR A 128 18.21 -4.91 4.34
N ARG A 129 18.59 -6.18 4.25
CA ARG A 129 19.84 -6.74 4.78
C ARG A 129 21.01 -6.39 3.85
N PRO A 130 22.00 -5.59 4.27
CA PRO A 130 23.20 -5.37 3.48
C PRO A 130 24.15 -6.57 3.64
N GLU A 131 24.76 -7.02 2.53
CA GLU A 131 25.56 -8.25 2.45
C GLU A 131 26.72 -8.29 3.46
N ASN A 132 27.34 -7.14 3.74
CA ASN A 132 28.46 -7.02 4.68
C ASN A 132 28.09 -7.37 6.14
N ARG A 133 26.83 -7.17 6.55
CA ARG A 133 26.37 -7.41 7.93
C ARG A 133 26.07 -8.88 8.21
N ILE A 134 25.88 -9.70 7.18
CA ILE A 134 25.67 -11.14 7.32
C ILE A 134 26.95 -11.82 7.81
N THR A 135 28.07 -11.44 7.20
CA THR A 135 29.41 -11.91 7.55
C THR A 135 29.76 -11.56 8.99
N GLU A 136 29.47 -10.33 9.44
CA GLU A 136 29.69 -9.91 10.84
C GLU A 136 28.91 -10.77 11.84
N LEU A 137 27.67 -11.15 11.51
CA LEU A 137 26.82 -11.97 12.37
C LEU A 137 27.24 -13.44 12.40
N ALA A 138 27.70 -13.98 11.27
CA ALA A 138 28.28 -15.32 11.20
C ALA A 138 29.56 -15.40 12.05
N MET A 139 30.44 -14.41 11.94
CA MET A 139 31.68 -14.35 12.74
C MET A 139 31.42 -14.19 14.25
N MET A 140 30.32 -13.55 14.66
CA MET A 140 29.92 -13.46 16.08
C MET A 140 29.28 -14.74 16.64
N LYS A 141 28.82 -15.67 15.78
CA LYS A 141 28.28 -16.97 16.21
C LYS A 141 29.34 -18.06 16.32
N GLU A 142 30.50 -17.88 15.67
CA GLU A 142 31.60 -18.86 15.63
C GLU A 142 32.71 -18.60 16.68
N GLY A 143 32.66 -17.49 17.42
CA GLY A 143 33.57 -17.16 18.52
C GLY A 143 32.93 -17.30 19.89
#